data_AF-A0AAU6P4C2-F1
#
_entry.id   AF-A0AAU6P4C2-F1
#
_cell.length_a   1.000
_cell.length_b   1.000
_cell.length_c   1.000
_cell.angle_alpha   90.00
_cell.angle_beta   90.00
_cell.angle_gamma   90.00
#
_symmetry.space_group_name_H-M   'P 1'
#
loop_
_entity.id
_entity.type
_entity.pdbx_description
1 polymer ?
#
loop_
_entity_poly.entity_id
_entity_poly.type
_entity_poly.pdbx_seq_one_letter_code
_entity_poly.pdbx_strand_id
1 'polypeptide(L)'
;MKSLLKITLCIVLLNVLSCKNEPSITLEYKYSDKENPLKCDGLDTKIYNEALLSFEEDIINFYDKENKNLTRAYSMFFRNASTNRIKFQDVASLHSVNILKTLKNEKGLWKEGHTLNFNHKLFKCLGDNFKDKDLQTTFNALISANSLTPELFGAPLRYKVSSVSRDRYLAAFFALEYYYSYLSQVDPSKIDGTKTHNNSSDEAARLKELKKTQKSVDPHAGHNH
;
A
#
# COMPACT_ATOMS: atom_id res chain seq x y z
N MET A 1 21.69 36.36 -41.87
CA MET A 1 22.38 35.76 -40.70
C MET A 1 21.90 36.29 -39.35
N LYS A 2 21.71 37.62 -39.17
CA LYS A 2 21.21 38.21 -37.89
C LYS A 2 19.81 37.76 -37.46
N SER A 3 18.93 37.43 -38.41
CA SER A 3 17.56 36.96 -38.11
C SER A 3 17.52 35.49 -37.68
N LEU A 4 18.41 34.65 -38.21
CA LEU A 4 18.50 33.23 -37.86
C LEU A 4 19.01 33.04 -36.41
N LEU A 5 19.98 33.85 -35.98
CA LEU A 5 20.51 33.83 -34.61
C LEU A 5 19.44 34.18 -33.55
N LYS A 6 18.51 35.09 -33.88
CA LYS A 6 17.42 35.49 -32.97
C LYS A 6 16.38 34.39 -32.80
N ILE A 7 16.09 33.65 -33.86
CA ILE A 7 15.11 32.55 -33.82
C ILE A 7 15.66 31.36 -33.02
N THR A 8 16.95 31.03 -33.18
CA THR A 8 17.60 29.96 -32.40
C THR A 8 17.63 30.29 -30.90
N LEU A 9 17.85 31.56 -30.53
CA LEU A 9 17.85 32.00 -29.13
C LEU A 9 16.46 31.92 -28.47
N CYS A 10 15.38 32.24 -29.20
CA CYS A 10 14.01 32.10 -28.70
C CYS A 10 13.59 30.65 -28.48
N ILE A 11 14.05 29.71 -29.32
CA ILE A 11 13.73 28.28 -29.19
C ILE A 11 14.42 27.66 -27.98
N VAL A 12 15.65 28.07 -27.66
CA VAL A 12 16.37 27.59 -26.46
C VAL A 12 15.74 28.11 -25.16
N LEU A 13 15.23 29.34 -25.15
CA LEU A 13 14.57 29.94 -23.97
C LEU A 13 13.17 29.37 -23.68
N LEU A 14 12.47 28.84 -24.68
CA LEU A 14 11.15 28.21 -24.49
C LEU A 14 11.24 26.80 -23.87
N ASN A 15 12.38 26.12 -23.98
CA ASN A 15 12.56 24.77 -23.42
C ASN A 15 12.88 24.77 -21.91
N VAL A 16 13.39 25.87 -21.34
CA VAL A 16 13.71 25.96 -19.90
C VAL A 16 12.51 26.31 -19.02
N LEU A 17 11.36 26.66 -19.61
CA LEU A 17 10.14 27.03 -18.88
C LEU A 17 9.12 25.87 -18.75
N SER A 18 9.43 24.67 -19.27
CA SER A 18 8.53 23.51 -19.24
C SER A 18 8.83 22.48 -18.16
N CYS A 19 9.66 22.81 -17.16
CA CYS A 19 9.67 22.06 -15.91
C CYS A 19 8.53 22.56 -15.03
N LYS A 20 7.35 21.94 -15.14
CA LYS A 20 6.42 21.90 -14.00
C LYS A 20 7.14 21.11 -12.91
N ASN A 21 7.86 21.83 -12.05
CA ASN A 21 8.39 21.26 -10.82
C ASN A 21 7.17 20.91 -9.96
N GLU A 22 6.64 19.69 -10.12
CA GLU A 22 5.80 19.11 -9.09
C GLU A 22 6.62 19.16 -7.80
N PRO A 23 6.06 19.65 -6.68
CA PRO A 23 6.79 19.69 -5.43
C PRO A 23 7.30 18.28 -5.15
N SER A 24 8.61 18.15 -4.89
CA SER A 24 9.23 16.89 -4.52
C SER A 24 8.62 16.44 -3.19
N ILE A 25 7.54 15.66 -3.26
CA ILE A 25 6.92 15.06 -2.09
C ILE A 25 7.94 14.07 -1.54
N THR A 26 8.56 14.44 -0.43
CA THR A 26 9.39 13.50 0.33
C THR A 26 8.43 12.56 1.05
N LEU A 27 8.54 11.26 0.79
CA LEU A 27 7.74 10.26 1.48
C LEU A 27 8.11 10.25 2.96
N GLU A 28 7.14 10.55 3.82
CA GLU A 28 7.25 10.34 5.26
C GLU A 28 6.96 8.88 5.57
N TYR A 29 7.93 8.15 6.12
CA TYR A 29 7.75 6.74 6.50
C TYR A 29 6.99 6.66 7.84
N LYS A 30 5.68 6.44 7.79
CA LYS A 30 4.81 6.44 8.98
C LYS A 30 5.03 5.25 9.89
N TYR A 31 5.61 4.17 9.38
CA TYR A 31 5.81 2.94 10.13
C TYR A 31 7.28 2.60 10.33
N SER A 32 8.17 3.60 10.30
CA SER A 32 9.61 3.39 10.52
C SER A 32 9.96 2.84 11.90
N ASP A 33 9.04 2.98 12.86
CA ASP A 33 9.13 2.44 14.22
C ASP A 33 8.72 0.97 14.33
N LYS A 34 8.06 0.41 13.30
CA LYS A 34 7.65 -0.99 13.26
C LYS A 34 8.76 -1.87 12.68
N GLU A 35 8.87 -3.10 13.20
CA GLU A 35 9.79 -4.10 12.64
C GLU A 35 9.46 -4.34 11.15
N ASN A 36 10.51 -4.37 10.32
CA ASN A 36 10.40 -4.75 8.93
C ASN A 36 10.70 -6.26 8.77
N PRO A 37 9.68 -7.11 8.56
CA PRO A 37 9.86 -8.54 8.44
C PRO A 37 10.41 -8.97 7.06
N LEU A 38 10.45 -8.08 6.07
CA LEU A 38 10.87 -8.40 4.70
C LEU A 38 12.40 -8.36 4.61
N LYS A 39 13.04 -9.53 4.59
CA LYS A 39 14.49 -9.68 4.49
C LYS A 39 14.84 -10.21 3.10
N CYS A 40 15.28 -9.29 2.23
CA CYS A 40 15.69 -9.62 0.86
C CYS A 40 17.12 -9.14 0.62
N ASP A 41 18.02 -10.07 0.35
CA ASP A 41 19.44 -9.74 0.19
C ASP A 41 19.68 -8.72 -0.94
N GLY A 42 20.42 -7.67 -0.60
CA GLY A 42 20.76 -6.58 -1.52
C GLY A 42 19.58 -5.71 -1.95
N LEU A 43 18.44 -5.73 -1.25
CA LEU A 43 17.30 -4.85 -1.47
C LEU A 43 17.03 -3.99 -0.22
N ASP A 44 16.79 -2.70 -0.41
CA ASP A 44 16.17 -1.89 0.64
C ASP A 44 14.68 -2.19 0.65
N THR A 45 14.22 -2.89 1.69
CA THR A 45 12.82 -3.31 1.80
C THR A 45 11.94 -2.33 2.57
N LYS A 46 12.48 -1.18 3.01
CA LYS A 46 11.73 -0.18 3.78
C LYS A 46 10.49 0.30 3.03
N ILE A 47 10.62 0.64 1.75
CA ILE A 47 9.50 1.11 0.93
C ILE A 47 8.43 0.04 0.73
N TYR A 48 8.81 -1.24 0.60
CA TYR A 48 7.85 -2.33 0.44
C TYR A 48 7.13 -2.66 1.75
N ASN A 49 7.80 -2.51 2.89
CA ASN A 49 7.17 -2.65 4.20
C ASN A 49 6.21 -1.49 4.48
N GLU A 50 6.59 -0.26 4.15
CA GLU A 50 5.73 0.93 4.23
C GLU A 50 4.48 0.76 3.36
N ALA A 51 4.65 0.28 2.13
CA ALA A 51 3.58 -0.04 1.20
C ALA A 51 2.63 -1.11 1.77
N LEU A 52 3.17 -2.20 2.30
CA LEU A 52 2.39 -3.26 2.93
C LEU A 52 1.55 -2.71 4.10
N LEU A 53 2.18 -1.99 5.03
CA LEU A 53 1.49 -1.50 6.22
C LEU A 53 0.45 -0.42 5.92
N SER A 54 0.73 0.46 4.95
CA SER A 54 -0.25 1.46 4.47
C SER A 54 -1.45 0.80 3.81
N PHE A 55 -1.23 -0.23 2.99
CA PHE A 55 -2.30 -1.02 2.41
C PHE A 55 -3.14 -1.70 3.49
N GLU A 56 -2.51 -2.34 4.48
CA GLU A 56 -3.23 -3.02 5.57
C GLU A 56 -4.09 -2.05 6.39
N GLU A 57 -3.59 -0.85 6.66
CA GLU A 57 -4.36 0.21 7.32
C GLU A 57 -5.54 0.67 6.48
N ASP A 58 -5.33 0.95 5.19
CA ASP A 58 -6.39 1.38 4.26
C ASP A 58 -7.52 0.34 4.19
N ILE A 59 -7.19 -0.95 4.02
CA ILE A 59 -8.23 -2.00 3.93
C ILE A 59 -8.93 -2.27 5.26
N ILE A 60 -8.24 -2.17 6.40
CA ILE A 60 -8.87 -2.28 7.71
C ILE A 60 -9.87 -1.15 7.89
N ASN A 61 -9.46 0.09 7.63
CA ASN A 61 -10.30 1.25 7.82
C ASN A 61 -11.51 1.27 6.87
N PHE A 62 -11.38 0.69 5.69
CA PHE A 62 -12.48 0.60 4.73
C PHE A 62 -13.44 -0.57 5.00
N TYR A 63 -12.91 -1.77 5.28
CA TYR A 63 -13.72 -3.00 5.33
C TYR A 63 -14.08 -3.48 6.73
N ASP A 64 -13.33 -3.11 7.76
CA ASP A 64 -13.55 -3.60 9.12
C ASP A 64 -13.04 -2.63 10.20
N LYS A 65 -13.42 -1.35 10.08
CA LYS A 65 -12.95 -0.25 10.94
C LYS A 65 -13.18 -0.51 12.43
N GLU A 66 -14.30 -1.14 12.79
CA GLU A 66 -14.70 -1.35 14.18
C GLU A 66 -13.94 -2.50 14.84
N ASN A 67 -13.88 -3.66 14.17
CA ASN A 67 -13.25 -4.86 14.75
C ASN A 67 -11.74 -4.92 14.49
N LYS A 68 -11.25 -4.17 13.50
CA LYS A 68 -9.86 -4.16 13.03
C LYS A 68 -9.34 -5.57 12.68
N ASN A 69 -10.19 -6.46 12.16
CA ASN A 69 -9.76 -7.81 11.79
C ASN A 69 -9.12 -7.78 10.39
N LEU A 70 -7.79 -7.82 10.38
CA LEU A 70 -7.00 -7.79 9.15
C LEU A 70 -7.32 -8.96 8.21
N THR A 71 -7.50 -10.18 8.75
CA THR A 71 -7.84 -11.36 7.95
C THR A 71 -9.17 -11.19 7.21
N ARG A 72 -10.17 -10.60 7.88
CA ARG A 72 -11.45 -10.26 7.28
C ARG A 72 -11.28 -9.18 6.22
N ALA A 73 -10.51 -8.12 6.51
CA ALA A 73 -10.23 -7.05 5.56
C ALA A 73 -9.57 -7.57 4.27
N TYR A 74 -8.56 -8.44 4.37
CA TYR A 74 -7.94 -9.11 3.22
C TYR A 74 -8.95 -9.89 2.39
N SER A 75 -9.78 -10.71 3.06
CA SER A 75 -10.77 -11.55 2.38
C SER A 75 -11.81 -10.72 1.64
N MET A 76 -12.25 -9.61 2.25
CA MET A 76 -13.21 -8.68 1.64
C MET A 76 -12.58 -7.89 0.50
N PHE A 77 -11.36 -7.37 0.67
CA PHE A 77 -10.63 -6.70 -0.39
C PHE A 77 -10.46 -7.65 -1.59
N PHE A 78 -9.92 -8.85 -1.39
CA PHE A 78 -9.69 -9.81 -2.48
C PHE A 78 -10.97 -10.20 -3.23
N ARG A 79 -12.09 -10.42 -2.52
CA ARG A 79 -13.38 -10.70 -3.15
C ARG A 79 -13.84 -9.58 -4.07
N ASN A 80 -13.63 -8.33 -3.67
CA ASN A 80 -13.98 -7.17 -4.50
C ASN A 80 -12.95 -6.94 -5.62
N ALA A 81 -11.65 -7.15 -5.36
CA ALA A 81 -10.59 -7.04 -6.36
C ALA A 81 -10.80 -8.05 -7.50
N SER A 82 -11.03 -9.31 -7.16
CA SER A 82 -11.27 -10.41 -8.11
C SER A 82 -12.55 -10.26 -8.95
N THR A 83 -13.44 -9.34 -8.57
CA THR A 83 -14.66 -9.02 -9.34
C THR A 83 -14.63 -7.60 -9.92
N ASN A 84 -13.48 -6.91 -9.85
CA ASN A 84 -13.28 -5.54 -10.29
C ASN A 84 -14.30 -4.54 -9.69
N ARG A 85 -14.64 -4.72 -8.40
CA ARG A 85 -15.62 -3.92 -7.66
C ARG A 85 -15.01 -2.89 -6.72
N ILE A 86 -13.69 -2.76 -6.71
CA ILE A 86 -13.00 -1.80 -5.84
C ILE A 86 -13.01 -0.42 -6.49
N LYS A 87 -13.56 0.55 -5.78
CA LYS A 87 -13.35 1.98 -6.04
C LYS A 87 -12.13 2.42 -5.25
N PHE A 88 -10.95 2.37 -5.87
CA PHE A 88 -9.69 2.60 -5.18
C PHE A 88 -9.59 4.01 -4.56
N GLN A 89 -10.26 5.01 -5.14
CA GLN A 89 -10.38 6.34 -4.54
C GLN A 89 -11.12 6.37 -3.19
N ASP A 90 -11.98 5.39 -2.94
CA ASP A 90 -12.73 5.26 -1.69
C ASP A 90 -11.91 4.52 -0.61
N VAL A 91 -11.01 3.63 -1.04
CA VAL A 91 -10.18 2.81 -0.15
C VAL A 91 -8.87 3.51 0.21
N ALA A 92 -8.21 4.13 -0.77
CA ALA A 92 -6.86 4.63 -0.61
C ALA A 92 -6.77 5.91 0.21
N SER A 93 -5.78 5.95 1.10
CA SER A 93 -5.35 7.17 1.76
C SER A 93 -4.38 7.99 0.90
N LEU A 94 -4.22 9.27 1.23
CA LEU A 94 -3.19 10.12 0.62
C LEU A 94 -1.78 9.53 0.80
N HIS A 95 -1.56 8.82 1.91
CA HIS A 95 -0.29 8.16 2.19
C HIS A 95 0.04 7.08 1.16
N SER A 96 -0.93 6.19 0.86
CA SER A 96 -0.78 5.18 -0.18
C SER A 96 -0.50 5.80 -1.55
N VAL A 97 -1.07 6.97 -1.87
CA VAL A 97 -0.75 7.70 -3.11
C VAL A 97 0.71 8.16 -3.14
N ASN A 98 1.23 8.68 -2.03
CA ASN A 98 2.62 9.14 -1.94
C ASN A 98 3.61 7.97 -1.98
N ILE A 99 3.27 6.85 -1.34
CA ILE A 99 4.03 5.60 -1.47
C ILE A 99 4.07 5.16 -2.93
N LEU A 100 2.92 5.17 -3.62
CA LEU A 100 2.86 4.78 -5.03
C LEU A 100 3.78 5.65 -5.90
N LYS A 101 3.80 6.97 -5.70
CA LYS A 101 4.72 7.89 -6.41
C LYS A 101 6.17 7.48 -6.20
N THR A 102 6.53 7.09 -4.98
CA THR A 102 7.88 6.61 -4.65
C THR A 102 8.16 5.27 -5.31
N LEU A 103 7.23 4.30 -5.23
CA LEU A 103 7.34 3.00 -5.88
C LEU A 103 7.51 3.12 -7.39
N LYS A 104 6.88 4.11 -8.05
CA LYS A 104 7.06 4.34 -9.50
C LYS A 104 8.49 4.72 -9.88
N ASN A 105 9.27 5.27 -8.95
CA ASN A 105 10.68 5.61 -9.16
C ASN A 105 11.63 4.44 -8.85
N GLU A 106 11.14 3.32 -8.31
CA GLU A 106 11.94 2.12 -8.07
C GLU A 106 12.40 1.49 -9.38
N LYS A 107 13.71 1.49 -9.58
CA LYS A 107 14.33 1.09 -10.85
C LYS A 107 13.98 -0.35 -11.21
N GLY A 108 13.27 -0.53 -12.31
CA GLY A 108 12.94 -1.83 -12.86
C GLY A 108 11.84 -2.59 -12.11
N LEU A 109 11.18 -1.98 -11.11
CA LEU A 109 10.02 -2.56 -10.44
C LEU A 109 8.80 -2.66 -11.38
N TRP A 110 8.69 -1.74 -12.34
CA TRP A 110 7.59 -1.66 -13.30
C TRP A 110 8.11 -1.97 -14.71
N LYS A 111 7.31 -2.68 -15.53
CA LYS A 111 7.61 -2.88 -16.97
C LYS A 111 7.23 -1.63 -17.75
N GLU A 112 5.94 -1.32 -17.75
CA GLU A 112 5.33 -0.17 -18.40
C GLU A 112 4.07 0.23 -17.62
N GLY A 113 3.79 1.54 -17.56
CA GLY A 113 2.58 2.08 -16.94
C GLY A 113 2.31 1.53 -15.55
N HIS A 114 1.34 0.62 -15.45
CA HIS A 114 0.75 0.10 -14.21
C HIS A 114 1.13 -1.36 -13.90
N THR A 115 1.96 -1.99 -14.74
CA THR A 115 2.28 -3.42 -14.65
C THR A 115 3.61 -3.65 -13.96
N LEU A 116 3.60 -4.48 -12.93
CA LEU A 116 4.80 -4.89 -12.22
C LEU A 116 5.72 -5.75 -13.10
N ASN A 117 7.02 -5.58 -12.91
CA ASN A 117 8.02 -6.41 -13.51
C ASN A 117 8.37 -7.58 -12.60
N PHE A 118 7.70 -8.72 -12.79
CA PHE A 118 7.95 -9.92 -11.98
C PHE A 118 9.35 -10.52 -12.12
N ASN A 119 10.17 -10.04 -13.07
CA ASN A 119 11.60 -10.36 -13.14
C ASN A 119 12.46 -9.54 -12.16
N HIS A 120 11.89 -8.52 -11.49
CA HIS A 120 12.57 -7.77 -10.46
C HIS A 120 12.91 -8.68 -9.27
N LYS A 121 14.13 -8.57 -8.74
CA LYS A 121 14.66 -9.45 -7.67
C LYS A 121 13.78 -9.51 -6.41
N LEU A 122 12.96 -8.50 -6.18
CA LEU A 122 11.95 -8.50 -5.12
C LEU A 122 11.03 -9.71 -5.20
N PHE A 123 10.44 -9.99 -6.37
CA PHE A 123 9.42 -11.01 -6.48
C PHE A 123 9.97 -12.41 -6.26
N LYS A 124 11.20 -12.67 -6.71
CA LYS A 124 11.90 -13.91 -6.35
C LYS A 124 12.09 -14.03 -4.84
N CYS A 125 12.56 -12.97 -4.17
CA CYS A 125 12.69 -12.97 -2.71
C CYS A 125 11.35 -13.22 -2.00
N LEU A 126 10.28 -12.54 -2.44
CA LEU A 126 8.95 -12.72 -1.85
C LEU A 126 8.50 -14.18 -2.01
N GLY A 127 8.52 -14.71 -3.23
CA GLY A 127 8.12 -16.08 -3.53
C GLY A 127 8.90 -17.13 -2.76
N ASP A 128 10.23 -16.97 -2.65
CA ASP A 128 11.11 -17.89 -1.91
C ASP A 128 10.84 -17.94 -0.40
N ASN A 129 10.14 -16.93 0.14
CA ASN A 129 9.83 -16.81 1.57
C ASN A 129 8.34 -16.98 1.90
N PHE A 130 7.48 -17.32 0.93
CA PHE A 130 6.10 -17.70 1.22
C PHE A 130 6.06 -18.89 2.19
N LYS A 131 5.22 -18.77 3.22
CA LYS A 131 4.98 -19.80 4.24
C LYS A 131 4.21 -20.98 3.68
N ASP A 132 3.22 -20.71 2.83
CA ASP A 132 2.43 -21.75 2.18
C ASP A 132 3.18 -22.33 0.97
N LYS A 133 3.51 -23.63 1.04
CA LYS A 133 4.35 -24.29 0.03
C LYS A 133 3.66 -24.50 -1.32
N ASP A 134 2.35 -24.64 -1.35
CA ASP A 134 1.62 -24.77 -2.62
C ASP A 134 1.57 -23.42 -3.35
N LEU A 135 1.30 -22.34 -2.61
CA LEU A 135 1.36 -20.98 -3.16
C LEU A 135 2.78 -20.62 -3.59
N GLN A 136 3.79 -20.93 -2.78
CA GLN A 136 5.20 -20.76 -3.14
C GLN A 136 5.53 -21.45 -4.47
N THR A 137 5.21 -22.74 -4.58
CA THR A 137 5.51 -23.55 -5.76
C THR A 137 4.81 -22.98 -6.99
N THR A 138 3.52 -22.66 -6.86
CA THR A 138 2.73 -22.11 -7.97
C THR A 138 3.26 -20.74 -8.40
N PHE A 139 3.54 -19.86 -7.44
CA PHE A 139 4.08 -18.53 -7.70
C PHE A 139 5.43 -18.58 -8.41
N ASN A 140 6.38 -19.37 -7.90
CA ASN A 140 7.70 -19.51 -8.48
C ASN A 140 7.67 -20.16 -9.86
N ALA A 141 6.76 -21.12 -10.11
CA ALA A 141 6.55 -21.69 -11.43
C ALA A 141 6.04 -20.65 -12.43
N LEU A 142 5.04 -19.84 -12.04
CA LEU A 142 4.49 -18.78 -12.87
C LEU A 142 5.51 -17.65 -13.16
N ILE A 143 6.33 -17.26 -12.17
CA ILE A 143 7.44 -16.32 -12.41
C ILE A 143 8.45 -16.89 -13.38
N SER A 144 8.90 -18.14 -13.16
CA SER A 144 9.93 -18.77 -14.00
C SER A 144 9.47 -18.94 -15.45
N ALA A 145 8.17 -19.16 -15.67
CA ALA A 145 7.55 -19.22 -16.99
C ALA A 145 7.19 -17.84 -17.57
N ASN A 146 7.45 -16.73 -16.85
CA ASN A 146 7.02 -15.37 -17.20
C ASN A 146 5.51 -15.29 -17.53
N SER A 147 4.70 -16.06 -16.80
CA SER A 147 3.25 -16.21 -17.00
C SER A 147 2.43 -15.79 -15.79
N LEU A 148 3.04 -15.19 -14.77
CA LEU A 148 2.32 -14.71 -13.59
C LEU A 148 1.32 -13.61 -13.98
N THR A 149 0.03 -13.86 -13.71
CA THR A 149 -1.06 -12.88 -13.80
C THR A 149 -1.95 -12.95 -12.55
N PRO A 150 -2.73 -11.88 -12.24
CA PRO A 150 -3.71 -11.89 -11.16
C PRO A 150 -4.68 -13.06 -11.21
N GLU A 151 -5.09 -13.50 -12.40
CA GLU A 151 -6.03 -14.58 -12.61
C GLU A 151 -5.40 -15.94 -12.31
N LEU A 152 -4.20 -16.20 -12.85
CA LEU A 152 -3.53 -17.48 -12.71
C LEU A 152 -3.09 -17.74 -11.26
N PHE A 153 -2.57 -16.72 -10.57
CA PHE A 153 -2.21 -16.86 -9.16
C PHE A 153 -3.41 -16.62 -8.22
N GLY A 154 -4.40 -15.84 -8.65
CA GLY A 154 -5.62 -15.59 -7.88
C GLY A 154 -6.46 -16.85 -7.66
N ALA A 155 -6.47 -17.78 -8.61
CA ALA A 155 -7.19 -19.04 -8.50
C ALA A 155 -6.76 -19.87 -7.26
N PRO A 156 -5.48 -20.26 -7.08
CA PRO A 156 -5.04 -20.95 -5.87
C PRO A 156 -5.09 -20.06 -4.62
N LEU A 157 -4.80 -18.76 -4.76
CA LEU A 157 -4.85 -17.80 -3.66
C LEU A 157 -6.24 -17.67 -3.03
N ARG A 158 -7.32 -17.78 -3.83
CA ARG A 158 -8.72 -17.66 -3.36
C ARG A 158 -9.04 -18.58 -2.20
N TYR A 159 -8.53 -19.80 -2.21
CA TYR A 159 -8.77 -20.79 -1.16
C TYR A 159 -7.94 -20.54 0.10
N LYS A 160 -6.91 -19.69 0.01
CA LYS A 160 -5.94 -19.42 1.07
C LYS A 160 -5.86 -17.94 1.45
N VAL A 161 -6.77 -17.09 0.96
CA VAL A 161 -6.72 -15.64 1.19
C VAL A 161 -6.73 -15.25 2.68
N SER A 162 -7.40 -16.04 3.51
CA SER A 162 -7.43 -15.86 4.97
C SER A 162 -6.08 -16.11 5.66
N SER A 163 -5.09 -16.66 4.94
CA SER A 163 -3.72 -16.84 5.43
C SER A 163 -2.78 -15.69 5.07
N VAL A 164 -3.16 -14.82 4.13
CA VAL A 164 -2.29 -13.74 3.62
C VAL A 164 -1.80 -12.83 4.75
N SER A 165 -2.68 -12.42 5.65
CA SER A 165 -2.33 -11.56 6.80
C SER A 165 -1.25 -12.15 7.72
N ARG A 166 -1.04 -13.47 7.69
CA ARG A 166 -0.07 -14.20 8.53
C ARG A 166 1.26 -14.47 7.81
N ASP A 167 1.33 -14.18 6.52
CA ASP A 167 2.52 -14.37 5.68
C ASP A 167 2.94 -13.01 5.12
N ARG A 168 3.95 -12.38 5.72
CA ARG A 168 4.37 -11.02 5.36
C ARG A 168 4.90 -10.91 3.94
N TYR A 169 5.51 -11.96 3.40
CA TYR A 169 6.02 -11.97 2.04
C TYR A 169 4.88 -12.09 1.03
N LEU A 170 3.92 -12.98 1.29
CA LEU A 170 2.69 -13.08 0.48
C LEU A 170 1.85 -11.80 0.57
N ALA A 171 1.73 -11.22 1.75
CA ALA A 171 1.05 -9.97 2.00
C ALA A 171 1.69 -8.80 1.23
N ALA A 172 3.02 -8.73 1.17
CA ALA A 172 3.74 -7.71 0.42
C ALA A 172 3.49 -7.84 -1.09
N PHE A 173 3.57 -9.07 -1.63
CA PHE A 173 3.21 -9.33 -3.03
C PHE A 173 1.76 -8.92 -3.29
N PHE A 174 0.85 -9.30 -2.39
CA PHE A 174 -0.57 -9.02 -2.52
C PHE A 174 -0.84 -7.50 -2.57
N ALA A 175 -0.21 -6.72 -1.68
CA ALA A 175 -0.32 -5.28 -1.65
C ALA A 175 0.20 -4.65 -2.95
N LEU A 176 1.36 -5.08 -3.43
CA LEU A 176 1.94 -4.55 -4.68
C LEU A 176 1.02 -4.85 -5.87
N GLU A 177 0.62 -6.10 -6.05
CA GLU A 177 -0.09 -6.53 -7.25
C GLU A 177 -1.58 -6.19 -7.24
N TYR A 178 -2.31 -6.54 -6.18
CA TYR A 178 -3.76 -6.33 -6.16
C TYR A 178 -4.17 -4.92 -5.72
N TYR A 179 -3.27 -4.17 -5.07
CA TYR A 179 -3.57 -2.82 -4.60
C TYR A 179 -2.82 -1.75 -5.37
N TYR A 180 -1.48 -1.70 -5.31
CA TYR A 180 -0.72 -0.61 -5.92
C TYR A 180 -0.74 -0.61 -7.45
N SER A 181 -0.71 -1.77 -8.13
CA SER A 181 -0.87 -1.83 -9.60
C SER A 181 -2.19 -1.20 -10.04
N TYR A 182 -3.29 -1.47 -9.35
CA TYR A 182 -4.61 -0.93 -9.66
C TYR A 182 -4.78 0.53 -9.22
N LEU A 183 -4.30 0.89 -8.02
CA LEU A 183 -4.29 2.28 -7.56
C LEU A 183 -3.56 3.18 -8.54
N SER A 184 -2.53 2.67 -9.23
CA SER A 184 -1.79 3.46 -10.21
C SER A 184 -2.57 3.87 -11.44
N GLN A 185 -3.75 3.29 -11.66
CA GLN A 185 -4.67 3.65 -12.75
C GLN A 185 -5.69 4.72 -12.33
N VAL A 186 -5.70 5.11 -11.05
CA VAL A 186 -6.62 6.11 -10.50
C VAL A 186 -6.03 7.51 -10.67
N ASP A 187 -6.87 8.46 -11.07
CA ASP A 187 -6.53 9.89 -11.04
C ASP A 187 -6.37 10.35 -9.57
N PRO A 188 -5.15 10.76 -9.15
CA PRO A 188 -4.90 11.18 -7.77
C PRO A 188 -5.79 12.32 -7.29
N SER A 189 -6.29 13.17 -8.20
CA SER A 189 -7.18 14.29 -7.88
C SER A 189 -8.55 13.84 -7.34
N LYS A 190 -8.91 12.57 -7.54
CA LYS A 190 -10.17 11.98 -7.06
C LYS A 190 -10.06 11.38 -5.67
N ILE A 191 -8.86 11.36 -5.09
CA ILE A 191 -8.62 10.80 -3.77
C ILE A 191 -8.84 11.90 -2.73
N ASP A 192 -9.71 11.60 -1.77
CA ASP A 192 -10.04 12.53 -0.70
C ASP A 192 -8.82 12.80 0.19
N GLY A 193 -8.26 14.00 0.05
CA GLY A 193 -7.08 14.45 0.79
C GLY A 193 -7.31 14.59 2.30
N THR A 194 -8.54 14.49 2.79
CA THR A 194 -8.87 14.51 4.22
C THR A 194 -8.70 13.14 4.90
N LYS A 195 -8.50 12.06 4.11
CA LYS A 195 -8.17 10.73 4.62
C LYS A 195 -6.71 10.64 5.05
N THR A 196 -6.36 11.42 6.08
CA THR A 196 -5.18 11.17 6.91
C THR A 196 -5.62 10.31 8.09
N HIS A 197 -5.30 9.03 8.06
CA HIS A 197 -5.49 8.15 9.22
C HIS A 197 -4.48 8.51 10.31
N ASN A 198 -4.77 9.58 11.06
CA ASN A 198 -3.97 10.03 12.20
C ASN A 198 -4.42 9.30 13.46
N ASN A 199 -3.88 8.11 13.71
CA ASN A 199 -4.18 7.34 14.92
C ASN A 199 -3.69 8.00 16.23
N SER A 200 -2.88 9.07 16.17
CA SER A 200 -2.35 9.73 17.38
C SER A 200 -3.37 10.61 18.11
N SER A 201 -4.35 11.19 17.41
CA SER A 201 -5.38 12.06 18.02
C SER A 201 -6.44 11.24 18.76
N ASP A 202 -6.85 10.12 18.16
CA ASP A 202 -7.94 9.30 18.67
C ASP A 202 -7.53 8.51 19.92
N GLU A 203 -6.25 8.13 20.04
CA GLU A 203 -5.73 7.49 21.24
C GLU A 203 -5.64 8.48 22.42
N ALA A 204 -5.21 9.71 22.18
CA ALA A 204 -5.19 10.77 23.18
C ALA A 204 -6.61 11.19 23.64
N ALA A 205 -7.59 11.19 22.72
CA ALA A 205 -8.99 11.43 23.04
C ALA A 205 -9.60 10.28 23.86
N ARG A 206 -9.28 9.02 23.52
CA ARG A 206 -9.75 7.84 24.24
C ARG A 206 -9.16 7.73 25.65
N LEU A 207 -7.88 8.07 25.83
CA LEU A 207 -7.25 8.18 27.16
C LEU A 207 -7.84 9.29 28.03
N LYS A 208 -8.30 10.40 27.44
CA LYS A 208 -8.99 11.47 28.18
C LYS A 208 -10.38 11.06 28.64
N GLU A 209 -11.14 10.34 27.82
CA GLU A 209 -12.47 9.83 28.19
C GLU A 209 -12.38 8.73 29.27
N LEU A 210 -11.42 7.80 29.18
CA LEU A 210 -11.20 6.76 30.20
C LEU A 210 -10.86 7.35 31.59
N LYS A 211 -10.10 8.45 31.63
CA LYS A 211 -9.77 9.16 32.89
C LYS A 211 -10.97 9.92 33.47
N LYS A 212 -11.96 10.28 32.64
CA LYS A 212 -13.18 10.97 33.06
C LYS A 212 -14.16 10.00 33.72
N THR A 213 -14.28 8.78 33.21
CA THR A 213 -15.19 7.74 33.74
C THR A 213 -14.73 7.16 35.08
N GLN A 214 -13.42 7.12 35.35
CA GLN A 214 -12.91 6.66 36.66
C GLN A 214 -13.13 7.66 37.80
N LYS A 215 -13.48 8.92 37.52
CA LYS A 215 -13.64 9.96 38.54
C LYS A 215 -15.06 10.08 39.10
N SER A 216 -16.01 9.23 38.68
CA SER A 216 -17.42 9.28 39.11
C SER A 216 -17.94 8.00 39.77
N VAL A 217 -17.08 7.19 40.39
CA VAL A 217 -17.54 6.13 41.30
C VAL A 217 -17.59 6.72 42.71
N ASP A 218 -18.78 7.16 43.10
CA ASP A 218 -19.12 7.54 44.48
C ASP A 218 -19.02 6.29 45.39
N PRO A 219 -18.25 6.30 46.49
CA PRO A 219 -18.12 5.14 47.37
C PRO A 219 -19.33 4.88 48.30
N HIS A 220 -20.40 5.68 48.22
CA HIS A 220 -21.50 5.59 49.19
C HIS A 220 -22.79 5.02 48.61
N ALA A 221 -22.82 3.71 48.37
CA ALA A 221 -24.07 2.95 48.36
C ALA A 221 -23.93 1.74 49.28
N GLY A 222 -24.01 2.03 50.58
CA GLY A 222 -24.06 1.04 51.65
C GLY A 222 -25.42 0.33 51.70
N HIS A 223 -25.33 -0.96 52.00
CA HIS A 223 -26.28 -1.86 52.65
C HIS A 223 -27.73 -1.43 52.81
N ASN A 224 -28.65 -2.27 52.34
CA ASN A 224 -29.84 -2.60 53.12
C ASN A 224 -30.16 -4.10 53.02
N HIS A 225 -30.59 -4.60 54.18
CA HIS A 225 -30.90 -5.98 54.56
C HIS A 225 -32.06 -6.60 53.78
#